data_AF-A0A0N5CT53-F1
#
_entry.id   AF-A0A0N5CT53-F1
#
_cell.length_a   1.000
_cell.length_b   1.000
_cell.length_c   1.000
_cell.angle_alpha   90.00
_cell.angle_beta   90.00
_cell.angle_gamma   90.00
#
_symmetry.space_group_name_H-M   'P 1'
#
loop_
_entity.id
_entity.type
_entity.pdbx_description
1 polymer ?
#
loop_
_entity_poly.entity_id
_entity_poly.type
_entity_poly.pdbx_seq_one_letter_code
_entity_poly.pdbx_strand_id
1 'polypeptide(L)'
;MVVGEIKERLYISEPNGAYAIECSNSRTLRFLLTKLLTISSFICAATTNISTATYYLQKQITKTSEKINLLIRSIGSLQPECEMAYDLNEELEMNQLRLFTFKYRLAAIYDVTFPTPSVR
;
A
#
# COMPACT_ATOMS: atom_id res chain seq x y z
N MET A 1 5.78 -6.53 -0.03
CA MET A 1 5.97 -5.92 -1.35
C MET A 1 5.18 -4.63 -1.45
N VAL A 2 5.88 -3.51 -1.62
CA VAL A 2 5.35 -2.20 -2.03
C VAL A 2 5.82 -1.96 -3.46
N VAL A 3 4.94 -1.50 -4.34
CA VAL A 3 5.28 -1.23 -5.74
C VAL A 3 4.86 0.19 -6.08
N GLY A 4 5.70 0.92 -6.79
CA GLY A 4 5.41 2.27 -7.27
C GLY A 4 6.04 2.54 -8.63
N GLU A 5 5.54 3.56 -9.33
CA GLU A 5 6.02 3.96 -10.65
C GLU A 5 6.55 5.40 -10.62
N ILE A 6 7.68 5.64 -11.30
CA ILE A 6 8.18 6.99 -11.60
C ILE A 6 8.70 6.97 -13.04
N LYS A 7 8.10 7.78 -13.92
CA LYS A 7 8.37 7.77 -15.37
C LYS A 7 8.20 6.35 -15.93
N GLU A 8 9.14 5.85 -16.71
CA GLU A 8 9.15 4.49 -17.26
C GLU A 8 9.85 3.46 -16.34
N ARG A 9 9.97 3.73 -15.04
CA ARG A 9 10.59 2.81 -14.07
C ARG A 9 9.61 2.36 -12.99
N LEU A 10 9.59 1.04 -12.79
CA LEU A 10 8.86 0.36 -11.73
C LEU A 10 9.81 0.10 -10.56
N TYR A 11 9.45 0.55 -9.36
CA TYR A 11 10.20 0.30 -8.14
C TYR A 11 9.44 -0.72 -7.29
N ILE A 12 10.14 -1.76 -6.87
CA ILE A 12 9.61 -2.86 -6.07
C ILE A 12 10.42 -2.94 -4.78
N SER A 13 9.78 -2.73 -3.64
CA SER A 13 10.39 -2.89 -2.33
C SER A 13 9.87 -4.15 -1.64
N GLU A 14 10.79 -5.01 -1.23
CA GLU A 14 10.56 -6.25 -0.51
C GLU A 14 11.34 -6.26 0.81
N PRO A 15 11.01 -7.15 1.77
CA PRO A 15 11.73 -7.22 3.04
C PRO A 15 13.24 -7.39 2.90
N ASN A 16 13.70 -8.02 1.81
CA ASN A 16 15.09 -8.38 1.59
C ASN A 16 15.83 -7.44 0.62
N GLY A 17 15.17 -6.41 0.08
CA GLY A 17 15.80 -5.50 -0.88
C GLY A 17 14.82 -4.66 -1.70
N ALA A 18 15.37 -3.73 -2.45
CA ALA A 18 14.64 -2.89 -3.39
C ALA A 18 15.18 -3.11 -4.81
N TYR A 19 14.25 -3.16 -5.77
CA TYR A 19 14.53 -3.42 -7.17
C TYR A 19 13.93 -2.30 -8.03
N ALA A 20 14.58 -2.01 -9.14
CA ALA A 20 14.07 -1.11 -10.17
C ALA A 20 14.04 -1.83 -11.51
N ILE A 21 12.91 -1.75 -12.22
CA ILE A 21 12.73 -2.33 -13.55
C ILE A 21 12.46 -1.18 -14.52
N GLU A 22 13.35 -0.98 -15.48
CA GLU A 22 13.16 -0.03 -16.56
C GLU A 22 12.31 -0.65 -17.66
N CYS A 23 11.24 0.03 -18.04
CA CYS A 23 10.31 -0.40 -19.07
C CYS A 23 10.53 0.40 -20.35
N SER A 24 10.27 -0.22 -21.49
CA SER A 24 10.44 0.43 -22.80
C SER A 24 9.44 1.55 -23.08
N ASN A 25 8.30 1.57 -22.39
CA ASN A 25 7.28 2.62 -22.45
C ASN A 25 6.31 2.50 -21.26
N SER A 26 5.47 3.53 -21.08
CA SER A 26 4.46 3.61 -20.02
C SER A 26 3.39 2.52 -20.08
N ARG A 27 3.03 2.03 -21.29
CA ARG A 27 2.03 0.95 -21.44
C ARG A 27 2.56 -0.37 -20.89
N THR A 28 3.79 -0.74 -21.23
CA THR A 28 4.44 -1.95 -20.71
C THR A 28 4.60 -1.86 -19.19
N LEU A 29 4.98 -0.69 -18.68
CA LEU A 29 5.06 -0.45 -17.25
C LEU A 29 3.71 -0.68 -16.57
N ARG A 30 2.65 -0.03 -17.06
CA ARG A 30 1.30 -0.13 -16.47
C ARG A 30 0.81 -1.57 -16.48
N PHE A 31 1.04 -2.30 -17.57
CA PHE A 31 0.70 -3.71 -17.68
C PHE A 31 1.43 -4.54 -16.61
N LEU A 32 2.75 -4.40 -16.49
CA LEU A 32 3.55 -5.14 -15.52
C LEU A 32 3.13 -4.83 -14.08
N LEU A 33 2.96 -3.54 -13.77
CA LEU A 33 2.50 -3.05 -12.48
C LEU A 33 1.14 -3.67 -12.09
N THR A 34 0.16 -3.61 -12.98
CA THR A 34 -1.16 -4.21 -12.73
C THR A 34 -1.04 -5.70 -12.46
N LYS A 35 -0.28 -6.45 -13.28
CA LYS A 35 -0.09 -7.89 -13.08
C LYS A 35 0.55 -8.22 -11.74
N LEU A 36 1.62 -7.53 -11.37
CA LEU A 36 2.32 -7.76 -10.09
C LEU A 36 1.41 -7.44 -8.90
N LEU A 37 0.65 -6.35 -8.96
CA LEU A 37 -0.28 -5.98 -7.89
C LEU A 37 -1.43 -6.99 -7.78
N THR A 38 -2.00 -7.45 -8.89
CA THR A 38 -3.05 -8.49 -8.89
C THR A 38 -2.53 -9.79 -8.29
N ILE A 39 -1.36 -10.27 -8.72
CA ILE A 39 -0.73 -11.48 -8.17
C ILE A 39 -0.47 -11.33 -6.67
N SER A 40 0.07 -10.19 -6.24
CA SER A 40 0.32 -9.93 -4.83
C SER A 40 -0.97 -9.91 -3.98
N SER A 41 -2.08 -9.48 -4.57
CA SER A 41 -3.39 -9.46 -3.92
C SER A 41 -3.92 -10.88 -3.72
N PHE A 42 -3.73 -11.75 -4.72
CA PHE A 42 -4.08 -13.16 -4.64
C PHE A 42 -3.28 -13.90 -3.57
N ILE A 43 -1.98 -13.65 -3.50
CA ILE A 43 -1.10 -14.20 -2.46
C ILE A 43 -1.56 -13.70 -1.08
N CYS A 44 -1.83 -12.39 -0.94
CA CYS A 44 -2.24 -11.79 0.33
C CYS A 44 -3.59 -12.33 0.83
N ALA A 45 -4.52 -12.60 -0.08
CA ALA A 45 -5.85 -13.13 0.24
C ALA A 45 -5.94 -14.66 0.20
N ALA A 46 -4.83 -15.36 -0.08
CA ALA A 46 -4.76 -16.81 -0.27
C ALA A 46 -5.82 -17.35 -1.23
N THR A 47 -6.06 -16.66 -2.34
CA THR A 47 -7.11 -16.97 -3.31
C THR A 47 -6.73 -16.49 -4.71
N THR A 48 -7.22 -17.16 -5.75
CA THR A 48 -7.12 -16.69 -7.14
C THR A 48 -8.42 -16.02 -7.62
N ASN A 49 -9.46 -16.01 -6.79
CA ASN A 49 -10.74 -15.40 -7.13
C ASN A 49 -10.68 -13.88 -6.93
N ILE A 50 -10.95 -13.12 -8.00
CA ILE A 50 -10.90 -11.66 -7.98
C ILE A 50 -11.87 -11.08 -6.94
N SER A 51 -13.13 -11.55 -6.91
CA SER A 51 -14.14 -11.05 -5.98
C SER A 51 -13.74 -11.28 -4.52
N THR A 52 -13.19 -12.46 -4.20
CA THR A 52 -12.69 -12.78 -2.86
C THR A 52 -11.50 -11.91 -2.48
N ALA A 53 -10.54 -11.72 -3.39
CA ALA A 53 -9.38 -10.87 -3.16
C ALA A 53 -9.79 -9.39 -2.95
N THR A 54 -10.73 -8.91 -3.75
CA THR A 54 -11.33 -7.57 -3.63
C THR A 54 -12.01 -7.38 -2.28
N TYR A 55 -12.88 -8.32 -1.88
CA TYR A 55 -13.56 -8.28 -0.58
C TYR A 55 -12.56 -8.28 0.58
N TYR A 56 -11.52 -9.12 0.49
CA TYR A 56 -10.43 -9.14 1.47
C TYR A 56 -9.73 -7.78 1.57
N LEU A 57 -9.34 -7.18 0.44
CA LEU A 57 -8.68 -5.88 0.41
C LEU A 57 -9.56 -4.78 1.00
N GLN A 58 -10.84 -4.72 0.65
CA GLN A 58 -11.80 -3.78 1.23
C GLN A 58 -11.89 -3.92 2.75
N LYS A 59 -11.99 -5.16 3.25
CA LYS A 59 -11.99 -5.45 4.69
C LYS A 59 -10.71 -4.97 5.38
N GLN A 60 -9.53 -5.21 4.78
CA GLN A 60 -8.26 -4.74 5.34
C GLN A 60 -8.13 -3.22 5.32
N ILE A 61 -8.63 -2.55 4.28
CA ILE A 61 -8.66 -1.09 4.18
C ILE A 61 -9.48 -0.51 5.34
N THR A 62 -10.68 -1.01 5.59
CA THR A 62 -11.52 -0.55 6.71
C THR A 62 -10.82 -0.76 8.05
N LYS A 63 -10.36 -1.99 8.32
CA LYS A 63 -9.66 -2.34 9.56
C LYS A 63 -8.41 -1.47 9.81
N THR A 64 -7.61 -1.25 8.77
CA THR A 64 -6.38 -0.45 8.89
C THR A 64 -6.72 1.03 9.09
N SER A 65 -7.78 1.54 8.45
CA SER A 65 -8.24 2.92 8.64
C SER A 65 -8.74 3.17 10.06
N GLU A 66 -9.49 2.23 10.64
CA GLU A 66 -9.92 2.28 12.05
C GLU A 66 -8.71 2.30 12.99
N LYS A 67 -7.71 1.44 12.73
CA LYS A 67 -6.48 1.40 13.52
C LYS A 67 -5.69 2.71 13.45
N ILE A 68 -5.56 3.30 12.27
CA ILE A 68 -4.92 4.61 12.08
C ILE A 68 -5.63 5.68 12.92
N ASN A 69 -6.96 5.72 12.91
CA ASN A 69 -7.73 6.67 13.69
C ASN A 69 -7.52 6.48 15.21
N LEU A 70 -7.40 5.24 15.68
CA LEU A 70 -7.07 4.95 17.07
C LEU A 70 -5.67 5.45 17.43
N LEU A 71 -4.66 5.16 16.60
CA LEU A 71 -3.28 5.60 16.81
C LEU A 71 -3.17 7.13 16.86
N ILE A 72 -3.80 7.84 15.93
CA ILE A 72 -3.81 9.31 15.92
C ILE A 72 -4.39 9.87 17.24
N ARG A 73 -5.48 9.28 17.74
CA ARG A 73 -6.09 9.70 19.01
C ARG A 73 -5.18 9.40 20.20
N SER A 74 -4.55 8.23 20.22
CA SER A 74 -3.60 7.84 21.28
C SER A 74 -2.39 8.77 21.31
N ILE A 75 -1.76 9.03 20.16
CA ILE A 75 -0.63 9.96 20.04
C ILE A 75 -1.04 11.37 20.50
N GLY A 76 -2.20 11.86 20.06
CA GLY A 76 -2.71 13.17 20.45
C GLY A 76 -3.04 13.33 21.94
N SER A 77 -3.10 12.23 22.70
CA SER A 77 -3.29 12.23 24.16
C SER A 77 -1.97 12.19 24.96
N LEU A 78 -0.84 12.00 24.30
CA LEU A 78 0.49 11.91 24.91
C LEU A 78 1.25 13.23 24.81
N GLN A 79 2.22 13.42 25.70
CA GLN A 79 3.23 14.48 25.54
C GLN A 79 4.14 14.11 24.35
N PRO A 80 4.45 15.05 23.44
CA PRO A 80 5.19 14.77 22.21
C PRO A 80 6.58 14.15 22.42
N GLU A 81 7.23 14.42 23.55
CA GLU A 81 8.60 14.00 23.85
C GLU A 81 8.66 12.64 24.55
N CYS A 82 7.52 12.02 24.82
CA CYS A 82 7.48 10.70 25.45
C CYS A 82 7.88 9.60 24.47
N GLU A 83 8.74 8.66 24.89
CA GLU A 83 9.17 7.50 24.10
C GLU A 83 7.98 6.72 23.49
N MET A 84 6.90 6.55 24.26
CA MET A 84 5.67 5.91 23.78
C MET A 84 5.01 6.65 22.61
N ALA A 85 5.11 7.98 22.54
CA ALA A 85 4.57 8.76 21.44
C ALA A 85 5.37 8.51 20.14
N TYR A 86 6.69 8.33 20.25
CA TYR A 86 7.55 7.94 19.12
C TYR A 86 7.21 6.55 18.60
N ASP A 87 7.11 5.54 19.47
CA ASP A 87 6.76 4.18 19.08
C ASP A 87 5.40 4.10 18.36
N LEU A 88 4.41 4.82 18.89
CA LEU A 88 3.08 4.88 18.27
C LEU A 88 3.09 5.64 16.94
N ASN A 89 3.98 6.63 16.78
CA ASN A 89 4.13 7.34 15.52
C ASN A 89 4.77 6.45 14.43
N GLU A 90 5.80 5.66 14.77
CA GLU A 90 6.35 4.66 13.84
C GLU A 90 5.28 3.63 13.43
N GLU A 91 4.48 3.16 14.40
CA GLU A 91 3.37 2.26 14.11
C GLU A 91 2.33 2.93 13.19
N LEU A 92 2.04 4.22 13.40
CA LEU A 92 1.13 4.99 12.54
C LEU A 92 1.65 5.05 11.10
N GLU A 93 2.92 5.38 10.88
CA GLU A 93 3.54 5.43 9.56
C GLU A 93 3.47 4.08 8.86
N MET A 94 3.77 2.99 9.57
CA MET A 94 3.68 1.65 9.03
C MET A 94 2.24 1.26 8.66
N ASN A 95 1.24 1.68 9.43
CA ASN A 95 -0.16 1.43 9.09
C ASN A 95 -0.63 2.31 7.92
N GLN A 96 -0.16 3.55 7.79
CA GLN A 96 -0.43 4.41 6.63
C GLN A 96 0.15 3.81 5.34
N LEU A 97 1.39 3.30 5.39
CA LEU A 97 2.01 2.62 4.25
C LEU A 97 1.24 1.34 3.85
N ARG A 98 0.77 0.56 4.84
CA ARG A 98 -0.09 -0.62 4.60
C ARG A 98 -1.41 -0.22 3.95
N LEU A 99 -2.06 0.83 4.45
CA LEU A 99 -3.31 1.34 3.89
C LEU A 99 -3.13 1.78 2.44
N PHE A 100 -2.06 2.54 2.15
CA PHE A 100 -1.71 2.93 0.79
C PHE A 100 -1.53 1.69 -0.10
N THR A 101 -0.77 0.71 0.34
CA THR A 101 -0.51 -0.52 -0.41
C THR A 101 -1.80 -1.30 -0.72
N PHE A 102 -2.73 -1.42 0.24
CA PHE A 102 -4.01 -2.09 -0.01
C PHE A 102 -4.89 -1.33 -1.01
N LYS A 103 -4.97 0.00 -0.89
CA LYS A 103 -5.71 0.84 -1.85
C LYS A 103 -5.11 0.75 -3.25
N TYR A 104 -3.79 0.74 -3.34
CA TYR A 104 -3.06 0.64 -4.60
C TYR A 104 -3.29 -0.72 -5.29
N ARG A 105 -3.29 -1.82 -4.53
CA ARG A 105 -3.69 -3.15 -5.02
C ARG A 105 -5.14 -3.18 -5.52
N LEU A 106 -6.06 -2.60 -4.76
CA LEU A 106 -7.47 -2.54 -5.12
C LEU A 106 -7.67 -1.75 -6.42
N ALA A 107 -6.98 -0.62 -6.56
CA ALA A 107 -7.01 0.19 -7.78
C ALA A 107 -6.52 -0.59 -9.01
N ALA A 108 -5.48 -1.41 -8.86
CA ALA A 108 -4.99 -2.26 -9.93
C ALA A 108 -5.99 -3.35 -10.35
N ILE A 109 -6.74 -3.95 -9.41
CA ILE A 109 -7.78 -4.93 -9.74
C ILE A 109 -8.93 -4.30 -10.52
N TYR A 110 -9.34 -3.09 -10.14
CA TYR A 110 -10.42 -2.35 -10.82
C TYR A 110 -9.97 -1.59 -12.08
N ASP A 111 -8.68 -1.62 -12.41
CA ASP A 111 -8.07 -0.84 -13.49
C ASP A 111 -8.41 0.67 -13.42
N VAL A 112 -8.47 1.21 -12.20
CA VAL A 112 -8.72 2.64 -11.97
C VAL A 112 -7.40 3.38 -11.80
N THR A 113 -7.43 4.70 -12.04
CA THR A 113 -6.28 5.59 -11.86
C THR A 113 -5.78 5.49 -10.43
N PHE A 114 -4.47 5.37 -10.28
CA PHE A 114 -3.87 5.28 -8.96
C PHE A 114 -4.03 6.59 -8.20
N PRO A 115 -4.23 6.55 -6.87
CA PRO A 115 -4.15 7.74 -6.05
C PRO A 115 -2.74 8.33 -6.17
N THR A 116 -2.62 9.51 -6.78
CA THR A 116 -1.37 10.28 -6.75
C THR A 116 -1.03 10.62 -5.30
N PRO A 117 0.23 10.45 -4.88
CA PRO A 117 0.67 10.98 -3.59
C PRO A 117 0.31 12.47 -3.52
N SER A 118 -0.30 12.91 -2.43
CA SER A 118 -0.59 14.32 -2.20
C SER A 118 0.74 15.09 -2.27
N VAL A 119 0.86 16.00 -3.24
CA VAL A 119 1.98 16.94 -3.32
C VAL A 119 1.93 17.80 -2.05
N ARG A 120 2.90 17.60 -1.16
CA ARG A 120 3.18 18.55 -0.07
C ARG A 120 4.29 19.48 -0.52
#